data_AF-A0A7K3EJQ4-F1
#
_entry.id   AF-A0A7K3EJQ4-F1
#
_cell.length_a   1.000
_cell.length_b   1.000
_cell.length_c   1.000
_cell.angle_alpha   90.00
_cell.angle_beta   90.00
_cell.angle_gamma   90.00
#
_symmetry.space_group_name_H-M   'P 1'
#
loop_
_entity.id
_entity.type
_entity.pdbx_description
1 polymer ?
#
loop_
_entity_poly.entity_id
_entity_poly.type
_entity_poly.pdbx_seq_one_letter_code
_entity_poly.pdbx_strand_id
1 'polypeptide(L)'
;VALSEGEAAGRLKRWAGRVEVAAVNGPSSVVIAGDAEALDEALEALAADGIRVRRVAVDYASHTRHVEDIRETLAETLAGVTAKAPMVPFYSTVTGEWVEAEGVLDGDYWYRNLRGQVGFGPAVGELVRQGHG
;
A
#
# COMPACT_ATOMS: atom_id res chain seq x y z
N VAL A 1 -10.55 -2.10 6.39
CA VAL A 1 -11.99 -1.74 6.37
C VAL A 1 -12.68 -2.52 5.27
N ALA A 2 -13.93 -2.94 5.48
CA ALA A 2 -14.68 -3.77 4.54
C ALA A 2 -15.33 -2.92 3.44
N LEU A 3 -14.51 -2.41 2.51
CA LEU A 3 -14.90 -1.54 1.39
C LEU A 3 -14.08 -1.90 0.15
N SER A 4 -14.58 -1.54 -1.03
CA SER A 4 -13.73 -1.41 -2.21
C SER A 4 -12.79 -0.19 -2.09
N GLU A 5 -11.75 -0.16 -2.92
CA GLU A 5 -10.85 0.99 -3.02
C GLU A 5 -11.61 2.28 -3.37
N GLY A 6 -12.49 2.25 -4.37
CA GLY A 6 -13.24 3.42 -4.81
C GLY A 6 -14.18 3.97 -3.73
N GLU A 7 -14.86 3.10 -2.98
CA GLU A 7 -15.70 3.52 -1.86
C GLU A 7 -14.87 4.11 -0.72
N ALA A 8 -13.74 3.48 -0.39
CA ALA A 8 -12.83 3.99 0.63
C ALA A 8 -12.29 5.37 0.24
N ALA A 9 -11.77 5.53 -0.99
CA ALA A 9 -11.28 6.81 -1.50
C ALA A 9 -12.37 7.89 -1.49
N GLY A 10 -13.61 7.55 -1.87
CA GLY A 10 -14.74 8.47 -1.83
C GLY A 10 -15.07 8.98 -0.43
N ARG A 11 -15.06 8.08 0.56
CA ARG A 11 -15.35 8.38 1.97
C ARG A 11 -14.21 9.13 2.67
N LEU A 12 -12.97 8.83 2.29
CA LEU A 12 -11.78 9.45 2.88
C LEU A 12 -11.52 10.88 2.42
N LYS A 13 -12.27 11.42 1.44
CA LYS A 13 -12.10 12.81 0.97
C LYS A 13 -12.10 13.85 2.10
N ARG A 14 -12.86 13.61 3.17
CA ARG A 14 -12.89 14.48 4.37
C ARG A 14 -11.54 14.57 5.09
N TRP A 15 -10.70 13.55 5.00
CA TRP A 15 -9.37 13.46 5.61
C TRP A 15 -8.25 13.42 4.57
N ALA A 16 -8.47 13.99 3.38
CA ALA A 16 -7.48 14.01 2.32
C ALA A 16 -6.14 14.57 2.82
N GLY A 17 -5.05 13.85 2.54
CA GLY A 17 -3.71 14.19 3.02
C GLY A 17 -3.43 13.83 4.48
N ARG A 18 -4.40 13.32 5.23
CA ARG A 18 -4.20 12.82 6.61
C ARG A 18 -4.48 11.32 6.74
N VAL A 19 -5.35 10.76 5.90
CA VAL A 19 -5.64 9.33 5.82
C VAL A 19 -5.61 8.89 4.35
N GLU A 20 -4.86 7.84 4.07
CA GLU A 20 -4.65 7.27 2.73
C GLU A 20 -5.07 5.81 2.70
N VAL A 21 -5.39 5.29 1.50
CA VAL A 21 -5.53 3.85 1.28
C VAL A 21 -4.12 3.26 1.19
N ALA A 22 -3.73 2.51 2.22
CA ALA A 22 -2.41 1.91 2.33
C ALA A 22 -2.29 0.62 1.51
N ALA A 23 -3.36 -0.16 1.42
CA ALA A 23 -3.36 -1.43 0.67
C ALA A 23 -4.75 -1.78 0.16
N VAL A 24 -4.80 -2.38 -1.03
CA VAL A 24 -6.00 -3.01 -1.60
C VAL A 24 -5.77 -4.52 -1.59
N ASN A 25 -6.35 -5.19 -0.61
CA ASN A 25 -6.20 -6.64 -0.43
C ASN A 25 -7.22 -7.44 -1.25
N GLY A 26 -8.31 -6.81 -1.67
CA GLY A 26 -9.35 -7.43 -2.48
C GLY A 26 -10.52 -6.47 -2.77
N PRO A 27 -11.56 -6.95 -3.48
CA PRO A 27 -12.67 -6.11 -3.94
C PRO A 27 -13.51 -5.48 -2.82
N SER A 28 -13.43 -6.03 -1.60
CA SER A 28 -14.16 -5.54 -0.41
C SER A 28 -13.26 -5.49 0.83
N SER A 29 -11.94 -5.39 0.65
CA SER A 29 -10.97 -5.38 1.76
C SER A 29 -9.80 -4.46 1.43
N VAL A 30 -9.75 -3.32 2.12
CA VAL A 30 -8.65 -2.37 2.03
C VAL A 30 -8.07 -2.04 3.42
N VAL A 31 -6.84 -1.57 3.47
CA VAL A 31 -6.21 -0.99 4.66
C VAL A 31 -6.12 0.51 4.46
N ILE A 32 -6.47 1.26 5.50
CA ILE A 32 -6.30 2.71 5.54
C ILE A 32 -5.32 3.03 6.67
N ALA A 33 -4.48 4.04 6.46
CA ALA A 33 -3.47 4.47 7.42
C ALA A 33 -3.25 5.98 7.31
N GLY A 34 -2.65 6.59 8.33
CA GLY A 34 -2.32 8.01 8.34
C GLY A 34 -2.17 8.57 9.75
N ASP A 35 -2.44 9.87 9.88
CA ASP A 35 -2.38 10.59 11.16
C ASP A 35 -3.29 9.91 12.20
N ALA A 36 -2.79 9.67 13.42
CA ALA A 36 -3.51 8.90 14.44
C ALA A 36 -4.92 9.45 14.74
N GLU A 37 -5.03 10.76 14.99
CA GLU A 37 -6.32 11.40 15.30
C GLU A 37 -7.29 11.33 14.11
N ALA A 38 -6.82 11.61 12.89
CA ALA A 38 -7.66 11.56 11.69
C ALA A 38 -8.12 10.14 11.37
N LEU A 39 -7.25 9.15 11.61
CA LEU A 39 -7.57 7.75 11.43
C LEU A 39 -8.64 7.31 12.43
N ASP A 40 -8.57 7.74 13.69
CA ASP A 40 -9.57 7.43 14.70
C ASP A 40 -10.94 8.04 14.35
N GLU A 41 -10.97 9.32 13.94
CA GLU A 41 -12.19 9.97 13.42
C GLU A 41 -12.77 9.23 12.21
N ALA A 42 -11.92 8.82 11.27
CA ALA A 42 -12.36 8.09 10.08
C ALA A 42 -12.94 6.72 10.44
N LEU A 43 -12.32 6.00 11.38
CA LEU A 43 -12.79 4.69 11.83
C LEU A 43 -14.15 4.81 12.55
N GLU A 44 -14.35 5.84 13.37
CA GLU A 44 -15.63 6.11 14.02
C GLU A 44 -16.73 6.42 13.00
N ALA A 45 -16.45 7.29 12.03
CA ALA A 45 -17.41 7.63 10.98
C ALA A 45 -17.78 6.40 10.12
N LEU A 46 -16.81 5.58 9.75
CA LEU A 46 -17.07 4.34 9.00
C LEU A 46 -17.89 3.35 9.83
N ALA A 47 -17.59 3.19 11.13
CA ALA A 47 -18.34 2.32 12.01
C ALA A 47 -19.79 2.80 12.21
N ALA A 48 -20.02 4.11 12.33
CA ALA A 48 -21.36 4.70 12.42
C ALA A 48 -22.22 4.40 11.18
N ASP A 49 -21.58 4.32 10.00
CA ASP A 49 -22.21 3.91 8.74
C ASP A 49 -22.39 2.38 8.60
N GLY A 50 -22.11 1.61 9.65
CA GLY A 50 -22.23 0.15 9.66
C GLY A 50 -21.11 -0.59 8.92
N ILE A 51 -20.02 0.10 8.55
CA ILE A 51 -18.90 -0.50 7.85
C ILE A 51 -18.01 -1.22 8.85
N ARG A 52 -17.67 -2.48 8.54
CA ARG A 52 -16.79 -3.27 9.39
C ARG A 52 -15.37 -2.72 9.35
N VAL A 53 -14.88 -2.30 10.50
CA VAL A 53 -13.51 -1.82 10.70
C VAL A 53 -12.77 -2.73 11.69
N ARG A 54 -11.46 -2.85 11.52
CA ARG A 54 -10.57 -3.55 12.46
C ARG A 54 -9.26 -2.79 12.52
N ARG A 55 -8.84 -2.39 13.70
CA ARG A 55 -7.55 -1.73 13.90
C ARG A 55 -6.42 -2.74 13.80
N VAL A 56 -5.34 -2.33 13.15
CA VAL A 56 -4.10 -3.09 13.07
C VAL A 56 -3.20 -2.60 14.20
N ALA A 57 -2.64 -3.52 15.00
CA ALA A 57 -1.76 -3.19 16.11
C ALA A 57 -0.34 -2.89 15.60
N VAL A 58 -0.19 -1.74 14.96
CA VAL A 58 1.08 -1.19 14.46
C VAL A 58 1.13 0.28 14.86
N ASP A 59 2.32 0.76 15.19
CA ASP A 59 2.60 2.09 15.75
C ASP A 59 3.09 3.12 14.71
N TYR A 60 3.12 2.76 13.43
CA TYR A 60 3.49 3.65 12.32
C TYR A 60 2.56 3.48 11.10
N ALA A 61 2.45 4.53 10.30
CA ALA A 61 1.58 4.58 9.11
C ALA A 61 2.38 4.38 7.81
N SER A 62 2.81 3.14 7.53
CA SER A 62 3.40 2.83 6.22
C SER A 62 2.40 3.01 5.08
N HIS A 63 2.91 3.15 3.85
CA HIS A 63 2.12 3.38 2.64
C HIS A 63 1.34 4.70 2.68
N THR A 64 1.89 5.69 3.39
CA THR A 64 1.34 7.05 3.51
C THR A 64 2.46 8.08 3.41
N ARG A 65 2.10 9.36 3.36
CA ARG A 65 3.05 10.49 3.41
C ARG A 65 4.01 10.46 4.59
N HIS A 66 3.69 9.77 5.69
CA HIS A 66 4.59 9.65 6.86
C HIS A 66 5.94 9.03 6.48
N VAL A 67 5.99 8.24 5.40
CA VAL A 67 7.24 7.65 4.89
C VAL A 67 8.15 8.68 4.23
N GLU A 68 7.62 9.83 3.81
CA GLU A 68 8.41 10.91 3.19
C GLU A 68 9.45 11.47 4.18
N ASP A 69 9.15 11.47 5.48
CA ASP A 69 10.05 11.94 6.55
C ASP A 69 11.34 11.11 6.66
N ILE A 70 11.32 9.86 6.20
CA ILE A 70 12.47 8.96 6.23
C ILE A 70 13.06 8.70 4.84
N ARG A 71 12.64 9.46 3.81
CA ARG A 71 13.08 9.25 2.42
C ARG A 71 14.60 9.31 2.27
N GLU A 72 15.23 10.32 2.85
CA GLU A 72 16.70 10.50 2.75
C GLU A 72 17.43 9.37 3.47
N THR A 73 17.00 9.03 4.69
CA THR A 73 17.53 7.89 5.45
C THR A 73 17.42 6.58 4.66
N LEU A 74 16.31 6.33 3.98
CA LEU A 74 16.13 5.14 3.14
C LEU A 74 17.06 5.17 1.92
N ALA A 75 17.20 6.32 1.25
CA ALA A 75 18.09 6.45 0.10
C ALA A 75 19.55 6.17 0.49
N GLU A 76 20.01 6.69 1.63
CA GLU A 76 21.35 6.42 2.16
C GLU A 76 21.52 4.95 2.54
N THR A 77 20.55 4.38 3.28
CA THR A 77 20.61 2.99 3.76
C THR A 77 20.61 1.99 2.60
N LEU A 78 19.91 2.30 1.51
CA LEU A 78 19.74 1.42 0.37
C LEU A 78 20.74 1.69 -0.78
N ALA A 79 21.61 2.69 -0.66
CA ALA A 79 22.54 3.09 -1.71
C ALA A 79 23.46 1.94 -2.21
N GLY A 80 23.76 0.96 -1.33
CA GLY A 80 24.57 -0.21 -1.68
C GLY A 80 23.80 -1.37 -2.31
N VAL A 81 22.47 -1.30 -2.40
CA VAL A 81 21.65 -2.40 -2.91
C VAL A 81 21.74 -2.46 -4.43
N THR A 82 22.36 -3.52 -4.93
CA THR A 82 22.39 -3.83 -6.37
C THR A 82 21.37 -4.92 -6.68
N ALA A 83 20.23 -4.54 -7.25
CA ALA A 83 19.17 -5.47 -7.60
C ALA A 83 19.56 -6.34 -8.79
N LYS A 84 19.50 -7.66 -8.64
CA LYS A 84 19.68 -8.64 -9.72
C LYS A 84 18.35 -8.99 -10.38
N ALA A 85 18.42 -9.40 -11.65
CA ALA A 85 17.25 -9.95 -12.33
C ALA A 85 16.71 -11.16 -11.55
N PRO A 86 15.40 -11.26 -11.31
CA PRO A 86 14.84 -12.31 -10.48
C PRO A 86 14.87 -13.66 -11.21
N MET A 87 15.37 -14.71 -10.53
CA MET A 87 15.38 -16.08 -11.09
C MET A 87 14.00 -16.72 -11.09
N VAL A 88 13.13 -16.29 -10.17
CA VAL A 88 11.72 -16.68 -10.11
C VAL A 88 10.91 -15.45 -10.49
N PRO A 89 9.93 -15.56 -11.41
CA PRO A 89 9.13 -14.40 -11.83
C PRO A 89 8.58 -13.61 -10.65
N PHE A 90 8.82 -12.31 -10.64
CA PHE A 90 8.38 -11.40 -9.59
C PHE A 90 7.30 -10.49 -10.16
N TYR A 91 6.07 -10.61 -9.67
CA TYR A 91 4.99 -9.68 -10.03
C TYR A 91 4.83 -8.65 -8.92
N SER A 92 5.09 -7.38 -9.24
CA SER A 92 5.16 -6.30 -8.27
C SER A 92 3.76 -5.78 -7.90
N THR A 93 3.44 -5.77 -6.61
CA THR A 93 2.21 -5.14 -6.09
C THR A 93 2.27 -3.61 -6.07
N VAL A 94 3.45 -3.03 -6.33
CA VAL A 94 3.65 -1.57 -6.40
C VAL A 94 3.33 -1.05 -7.80
N THR A 95 3.75 -1.78 -8.83
CA THR A 95 3.63 -1.36 -10.24
C THR A 95 2.53 -2.09 -10.98
N GLY A 96 2.09 -3.26 -10.51
CA GLY A 96 1.13 -4.10 -11.25
C GLY A 96 1.73 -4.72 -12.51
N GLU A 97 3.03 -5.04 -12.47
CA GLU A 97 3.78 -5.53 -13.63
C GLU A 97 4.79 -6.61 -13.23
N TRP A 98 5.16 -7.45 -14.19
CA TRP A 98 6.28 -8.38 -14.06
C TRP A 98 7.61 -7.62 -14.00
N VAL A 99 8.48 -8.04 -13.09
CA VAL A 99 9.85 -7.54 -12.98
C VAL A 99 10.77 -8.54 -13.64
N GLU A 100 11.35 -8.15 -14.78
CA GLU A 100 12.18 -9.02 -15.60
C GLU A 100 13.65 -8.55 -15.68
N ALA A 101 13.86 -7.23 -15.60
CA ALA A 101 15.17 -6.62 -15.76
C ALA A 101 15.95 -6.52 -14.45
N GLU A 102 17.29 -6.59 -14.56
CA GLU A 102 18.21 -6.18 -13.50
C GLU A 102 18.00 -4.70 -13.15
N GLY A 103 18.23 -4.33 -11.90
CA GLY A 103 18.16 -2.93 -11.45
C GLY A 103 16.76 -2.41 -11.14
N VAL A 104 15.68 -3.14 -11.44
CA VAL A 104 14.31 -2.66 -11.17
C VAL A 104 13.99 -2.58 -9.67
N LEU A 105 14.48 -3.54 -8.87
CA LEU A 105 14.22 -3.62 -7.42
C LEU A 105 15.28 -2.84 -6.60
N ASP A 106 15.64 -1.65 -7.08
CA ASP A 106 16.63 -0.76 -6.49
C ASP A 106 16.12 -0.03 -5.22
N GLY A 107 16.97 0.82 -4.63
CA GLY A 107 16.61 1.60 -3.44
C GLY A 107 15.36 2.47 -3.65
N ASP A 108 15.20 3.05 -4.84
CA ASP A 108 14.02 3.86 -5.18
C ASP A 108 12.76 3.00 -5.27
N TYR A 109 12.85 1.76 -5.77
CA TYR A 109 11.74 0.81 -5.74
C TYR A 109 11.30 0.51 -4.31
N TRP A 110 12.24 0.26 -3.40
CA TRP A 110 11.91 -0.03 -2.01
C TRP A 110 11.33 1.17 -1.27
N TYR A 111 11.78 2.39 -1.59
CA TYR A 111 11.10 3.61 -1.13
C TYR A 111 9.67 3.68 -1.66
N ARG A 112 9.46 3.48 -2.98
CA ARG A 112 8.11 3.45 -3.58
C ARG A 112 7.23 2.36 -2.97
N ASN A 113 7.80 1.19 -2.66
CA ASN A 113 7.08 0.09 -2.01
C ASN A 113 6.59 0.50 -0.61
N LEU A 114 7.45 1.13 0.19
CA LEU A 114 7.09 1.54 1.53
C LEU A 114 6.15 2.75 1.55
N ARG A 115 6.31 3.70 0.62
CA ARG A 115 5.51 4.94 0.52
C ARG A 115 4.17 4.75 -0.19
N GLY A 116 4.15 3.93 -1.24
CA GLY A 116 3.01 3.77 -2.13
C GLY A 116 2.01 2.74 -1.64
N GLN A 117 0.79 2.80 -2.20
CA GLN A 117 -0.27 1.85 -1.95
C GLN A 117 0.12 0.44 -2.44
N VAL A 118 -0.19 -0.59 -1.63
CA VAL A 118 0.02 -2.00 -2.01
C VAL A 118 -1.19 -2.53 -2.80
N GLY A 119 -1.01 -2.87 -4.07
CA GLY A 119 -2.04 -3.46 -4.94
C GLY A 119 -2.09 -4.99 -4.89
N PHE A 120 -2.26 -5.59 -3.71
CA PHE A 120 -2.24 -7.06 -3.56
C PHE A 120 -3.40 -7.77 -4.28
N GLY A 121 -4.64 -7.34 -4.04
CA GLY A 121 -5.82 -7.92 -4.67
C GLY A 121 -5.77 -7.85 -6.21
N PRO A 122 -5.48 -6.69 -6.81
CA PRO A 122 -5.25 -6.56 -8.25
C PRO A 122 -4.15 -7.50 -8.77
N ALA A 123 -3.00 -7.59 -8.09
CA ALA A 123 -1.90 -8.46 -8.49
C ALA A 123 -2.29 -9.94 -8.51
N VAL A 124 -2.96 -10.44 -7.45
CA VAL A 124 -3.45 -11.82 -7.40
C VAL A 124 -4.49 -12.06 -8.50
N GLY A 125 -5.41 -11.12 -8.72
CA GLY A 125 -6.42 -11.22 -9.77
C GLY A 125 -5.79 -11.33 -11.17
N GLU A 126 -4.74 -10.58 -11.42
CA GLU A 126 -3.99 -10.64 -12.68
C GLU A 126 -3.24 -11.97 -12.85
N LEU A 127 -2.58 -12.46 -11.80
CA LEU A 127 -1.91 -13.77 -11.84
C LEU A 127 -2.89 -14.92 -12.12
N VAL A 128 -4.08 -14.91 -11.49
CA VAL A 128 -5.13 -15.89 -11.77
C VAL A 128 -5.59 -15.79 -13.22
N ARG A 129 -5.77 -14.58 -13.77
CA ARG A 129 -6.14 -14.36 -15.18
C ARG A 129 -5.08 -14.92 -16.14
N GLN A 130 -3.81 -14.90 -15.75
CA GLN A 130 -2.70 -15.50 -16.50
C GLN A 130 -2.58 -17.03 -16.31
N GLY A 131 -3.42 -17.64 -15.47
CA GLY A 131 -3.46 -19.09 -15.26
C GLY A 131 -2.66 -19.60 -14.06
N HIS A 132 -2.29 -18.73 -13.12
CA HIS A 132 -1.53 -19.07 -11.92
C HIS A 132 -2.43 -19.28 -10.69
N GLY A 133 -3.41 -20.20 -10.75
CA GLY A 133 -4.37 -20.46 -9.65
C GLY A 133 -4.88 -21.89 -9.59
#